data_AF-A0A9C8GME8-F1
#
_entry.id   AF-A0A9C8GME8-F1
#
_cell.length_a   1.000
_cell.length_b   1.000
_cell.length_c   1.000
_cell.angle_alpha   90.00
_cell.angle_beta   90.00
_cell.angle_gamma   90.00
#
_symmetry.space_group_name_H-M   'P 1'
#
loop_
_entity.id
_entity.type
_entity.pdbx_description
1 polymer ?
#
loop_
_entity_poly.entity_id
_entity_poly.type
_entity_poly.pdbx_seq_one_letter_code
_entity_poly.pdbx_strand_id
1 'polypeptide(L)'
;MSRFESNTSMIDAHVHVSPAMAERMRAIMDANGLDRVVNVGILEVRGIPFDEGMQAFRQALGERMLYFPAPDFDDVAPGFGQRMAETLEQKVDAGAAGLKIFKELGLRHRDAGENLIPVDDVRLDPLWARAGALGVPVLIHT
;
A
#
# COMPACT_ATOMS: atom_id res chain seq x y z
N MET A 1 -32.30 -9.35 -17.26
CA MET A 1 -31.64 -9.69 -15.98
C MET A 1 -31.56 -8.42 -15.16
N SER A 2 -32.37 -8.33 -14.11
CA SER A 2 -32.42 -7.17 -13.21
C SER A 2 -31.09 -7.07 -12.46
N ARG A 3 -30.30 -6.03 -12.73
CA ARG A 3 -29.15 -5.67 -11.88
C ARG A 3 -29.75 -5.25 -10.54
N PHE A 4 -29.25 -5.82 -9.45
CA PHE A 4 -29.54 -5.33 -8.11
C PHE A 4 -29.10 -3.86 -8.04
N GLU A 5 -30.05 -2.93 -8.02
CA GLU A 5 -29.79 -1.56 -7.58
C GLU A 5 -29.66 -1.60 -6.04
N SER A 6 -28.54 -2.11 -5.54
CA SER A 6 -28.21 -1.94 -4.13
C SER A 6 -27.67 -0.53 -3.95
N ASN A 7 -28.38 0.28 -3.16
CA ASN A 7 -27.94 1.62 -2.73
C ASN A 7 -26.79 1.55 -1.70
N THR A 8 -26.02 0.45 -1.71
CA THR A 8 -24.98 0.14 -0.73
C THR A 8 -23.63 0.41 -1.35
N SER A 9 -22.90 1.35 -0.75
CA SER A 9 -21.53 1.61 -1.18
C SER A 9 -20.63 0.42 -0.86
N MET A 10 -19.89 -0.08 -1.85
CA MET A 10 -19.02 -1.25 -1.68
C MET A 10 -17.55 -0.89 -1.95
N ILE A 11 -16.69 -1.24 -0.99
CA ILE A 11 -15.25 -1.00 -1.05
C ILE A 11 -14.53 -2.35 -0.93
N ASP A 12 -13.64 -2.64 -1.87
CA ASP A 12 -12.66 -3.72 -1.72
C ASP A 12 -11.40 -3.16 -1.06
N ALA A 13 -11.20 -3.48 0.21
CA ALA A 13 -10.09 -2.94 1.00
C ALA A 13 -8.74 -3.64 0.77
N HIS A 14 -8.65 -4.61 -0.15
CA HIS A 14 -7.39 -5.30 -0.42
C HIS A 14 -7.32 -5.88 -1.83
N VAL A 15 -6.62 -5.18 -2.73
CA VAL A 15 -6.26 -5.71 -4.05
C VAL A 15 -4.77 -5.57 -4.34
N HIS A 16 -4.27 -6.37 -5.29
CA HIS A 16 -2.91 -6.30 -5.82
C HIS A 16 -2.95 -6.18 -7.33
N VAL A 17 -3.33 -5.00 -7.82
CA VAL A 17 -3.53 -4.74 -9.26
C VAL A 17 -2.32 -3.99 -9.81
N SER A 18 -1.61 -4.58 -10.77
CA SER A 18 -0.52 -3.87 -11.45
C SER A 18 -1.06 -2.73 -12.33
N PRO A 19 -0.26 -1.68 -12.60
CA PRO A 19 -0.66 -0.59 -13.50
C PRO A 19 -1.18 -1.06 -14.86
N ALA A 20 -0.55 -2.06 -15.46
CA ALA A 20 -0.96 -2.66 -16.73
C ALA A 20 -2.36 -3.29 -16.72
N MET A 21 -2.92 -3.57 -15.53
CA MET A 21 -4.23 -4.20 -15.33
C MET A 21 -5.29 -3.22 -14.82
N ALA A 22 -4.96 -1.93 -14.67
CA ALA A 22 -5.86 -0.93 -14.08
C ALA A 22 -7.17 -0.75 -14.88
N GLU A 23 -7.10 -0.78 -16.21
CA GLU A 23 -8.28 -0.74 -17.09
C GLU A 23 -9.21 -1.96 -16.90
N ARG A 24 -8.61 -3.15 -16.73
CA ARG A 24 -9.38 -4.35 -16.40
C ARG A 24 -10.02 -4.23 -15.02
N MET A 25 -9.31 -3.65 -14.06
CA MET A 25 -9.85 -3.41 -12.74
C MET A 25 -11.05 -2.47 -12.78
N ARG A 26 -11.01 -1.39 -13.57
CA ARG A 26 -12.17 -0.51 -13.77
C ARG A 26 -13.38 -1.30 -14.27
N ALA A 27 -13.20 -2.14 -15.28
CA ALA A 27 -14.28 -2.98 -15.81
C ALA A 27 -14.85 -3.95 -14.76
N ILE A 28 -14.01 -4.53 -13.91
CA ILE A 28 -14.44 -5.39 -12.79
C ILE A 28 -15.24 -4.56 -11.77
N MET A 29 -14.75 -3.37 -11.41
CA MET A 29 -15.45 -2.49 -10.48
C MET A 29 -16.84 -2.10 -11.00
N ASP A 30 -16.95 -1.72 -12.28
CA ASP A 30 -18.21 -1.32 -12.91
C ASP A 30 -19.19 -2.50 -13.08
N ALA A 31 -18.67 -3.70 -13.30
CA ALA A 31 -19.48 -4.91 -13.44
C ALA A 31 -20.07 -5.37 -12.09
N ASN A 32 -19.36 -5.10 -10.98
CA ASN A 32 -19.70 -5.59 -9.65
C ASN A 32 -20.24 -4.50 -8.71
N GLY A 33 -20.29 -3.24 -9.14
CA GLY A 33 -20.74 -2.13 -8.31
C GLY A 33 -19.76 -1.79 -7.17
N LEU A 34 -18.45 -1.90 -7.42
CA LEU A 34 -17.42 -1.44 -6.47
C LEU A 34 -17.22 0.06 -6.63
N ASP A 35 -17.40 0.83 -5.55
CA ASP A 35 -17.17 2.27 -5.58
C ASP A 35 -15.68 2.59 -5.52
N ARG A 36 -14.96 1.93 -4.61
CA ARG A 36 -13.54 2.13 -4.39
C ARG A 36 -12.80 0.83 -4.13
N VAL A 37 -11.51 0.84 -4.41
CA VAL A 37 -10.58 -0.22 -4.02
C VAL A 37 -9.33 0.33 -3.36
N VAL A 38 -8.75 -0.45 -2.44
CA VAL A 38 -7.46 -0.16 -1.82
C VAL A 38 -6.43 -1.13 -2.41
N ASN A 39 -5.55 -0.62 -3.26
CA ASN A 39 -4.49 -1.37 -3.91
C ASN A 39 -3.22 -1.26 -3.06
N VAL A 40 -2.60 -2.39 -2.73
CA VAL A 40 -1.57 -2.43 -1.67
C VAL A 40 -0.26 -3.02 -2.17
N GLY A 41 0.84 -2.28 -2.01
CA GLY A 41 2.23 -2.74 -2.15
C GLY A 41 2.68 -3.31 -3.51
N ILE A 42 1.83 -3.28 -4.55
CA ILE A 42 2.13 -3.93 -5.84
C ILE A 42 3.24 -3.20 -6.62
N LEU A 43 3.39 -1.88 -6.46
CA LEU A 43 4.47 -1.14 -7.11
C LEU A 43 5.83 -1.59 -6.56
N GLU A 44 5.94 -1.71 -5.24
CA GLU A 44 7.14 -2.20 -4.57
C GLU A 44 7.45 -3.65 -4.95
N VAL A 45 6.46 -4.55 -4.90
CA VAL A 45 6.62 -5.96 -5.30
C VAL A 45 7.08 -6.13 -6.75
N ARG A 46 6.78 -5.16 -7.63
CA ARG A 46 7.12 -5.21 -9.05
C ARG A 46 8.31 -4.32 -9.42
N GLY A 47 8.90 -3.59 -8.47
CA GLY A 47 9.95 -2.62 -8.75
C GLY A 47 9.53 -1.49 -9.68
N ILE A 48 8.24 -1.12 -9.66
CA ILE A 48 7.70 -0.03 -10.49
C ILE A 48 7.90 1.29 -9.73
N PRO A 49 8.49 2.33 -10.34
CA PRO A 49 8.60 3.64 -9.72
C PRO A 49 7.24 4.17 -9.27
N PHE A 50 7.18 4.72 -8.06
CA PHE A 50 5.92 5.13 -7.43
C PHE A 50 5.12 6.11 -8.31
N ASP A 51 5.76 7.16 -8.81
CA ASP A 51 5.10 8.19 -9.63
C ASP A 51 4.55 7.64 -10.95
N GLU A 52 5.31 6.75 -11.60
CA GLU A 52 4.88 6.08 -12.83
C GLU A 52 3.65 5.21 -12.58
N GLY A 53 3.68 4.41 -11.52
CA GLY A 53 2.57 3.55 -11.12
C GLY A 53 1.32 4.37 -10.74
N MET A 54 1.48 5.41 -9.93
CA MET A 54 0.40 6.29 -9.52
C MET A 54 -0.20 7.06 -10.69
N GLN A 55 0.60 7.51 -11.65
CA GLN A 55 0.10 8.15 -12.87
C GLN A 55 -0.80 7.20 -13.66
N ALA A 56 -0.37 5.95 -13.88
CA ALA A 56 -1.15 4.96 -14.59
C ALA A 56 -2.46 4.60 -13.84
N PHE A 57 -2.42 4.47 -12.52
CA PHE A 57 -3.62 4.24 -11.72
C PHE A 57 -4.60 5.41 -11.79
N ARG A 58 -4.11 6.66 -11.67
CA ARG A 58 -4.95 7.86 -11.79
C ARG A 58 -5.63 7.94 -13.15
N GLN A 59 -4.91 7.62 -14.23
CA GLN A 59 -5.46 7.63 -15.58
C GLN A 59 -6.61 6.63 -15.75
N ALA A 60 -6.47 5.42 -15.21
CA ALA A 60 -7.44 4.35 -15.43
C ALA A 60 -8.58 4.32 -14.41
N LEU A 61 -8.30 4.62 -13.14
CA LEU A 61 -9.19 4.42 -11.99
C LEU A 61 -9.55 5.73 -11.27
N GLY A 62 -8.80 6.82 -11.49
CA GLY A 62 -9.02 8.11 -10.82
C GLY A 62 -9.05 7.97 -9.30
N GLU A 63 -9.98 8.67 -8.65
CA GLU A 63 -10.17 8.64 -7.19
C GLU A 63 -10.79 7.33 -6.66
N ARG A 64 -11.20 6.42 -7.55
CA ARG A 64 -11.78 5.13 -7.15
C ARG A 64 -10.72 4.13 -6.69
N MET A 65 -9.43 4.44 -6.83
CA MET A 65 -8.35 3.63 -6.30
C MET A 65 -7.53 4.42 -5.28
N LEU A 66 -7.44 3.87 -4.07
CA LEU A 66 -6.49 4.30 -3.06
C LEU A 66 -5.25 3.40 -3.13
N TYR A 67 -4.07 3.95 -2.86
CA TYR A 67 -2.83 3.18 -2.88
C TYR A 67 -2.10 3.21 -1.54
N PHE A 68 -1.73 2.03 -1.04
CA PHE A 68 -0.95 1.88 0.19
C PHE A 68 0.42 1.30 -0.20
N PRO A 69 1.50 2.12 -0.24
CA PRO A 69 2.85 1.62 -0.48
C PRO A 69 3.33 0.71 0.64
N ALA A 70 4.30 -0.15 0.32
CA ALA A 70 5.07 -0.89 1.30
C ALA A 70 6.42 -0.21 1.59
N PRO A 71 6.98 -0.36 2.80
CA PRO A 71 8.33 0.07 3.11
C PRO A 71 9.37 -0.90 2.52
N ASP A 72 10.60 -0.43 2.35
CA ASP A 72 11.71 -1.20 1.84
C ASP A 72 12.47 -1.89 2.99
N PHE A 73 12.37 -3.22 3.07
CA PHE A 73 13.09 -4.03 4.04
C PHE A 73 14.36 -4.68 3.47
N ASP A 74 14.76 -4.34 2.24
CA ASP A 74 16.03 -4.80 1.65
C ASP A 74 17.20 -3.93 2.14
N ASP A 75 16.97 -2.62 2.41
CA ASP A 75 17.91 -1.75 3.13
C ASP A 75 17.52 -1.54 4.60
N VAL A 76 18.12 -2.35 5.46
CA VAL A 76 17.96 -2.27 6.93
C VAL A 76 19.20 -1.72 7.63
N ALA A 77 20.02 -0.91 6.93
CA ALA A 77 21.14 -0.22 7.55
C ALA A 77 20.67 0.70 8.71
N PRO A 78 21.52 1.01 9.70
CA PRO A 78 21.13 1.82 10.87
C PRO A 78 20.30 3.05 10.48
N GLY A 79 19.17 3.26 11.17
CA GLY A 79 18.22 4.32 10.86
C GLY A 79 17.17 3.99 9.79
N PHE A 80 17.03 2.73 9.38
CA PHE A 80 16.07 2.33 8.33
C PHE A 80 14.61 2.74 8.64
N GLY A 81 14.15 2.64 9.89
CA GLY A 81 12.79 3.06 10.23
C GLY A 81 12.54 4.56 10.04
N GLN A 82 13.56 5.40 10.25
CA GLN A 82 13.49 6.83 9.97
C GLN A 82 13.40 7.10 8.45
N ARG A 83 14.22 6.40 7.65
CA ARG A 83 14.15 6.49 6.18
C ARG A 83 12.81 6.01 5.63
N MET A 84 12.26 4.95 6.19
CA MET A 84 10.91 4.45 5.86
C MET A 84 9.84 5.48 6.21
N ALA A 85 9.95 6.15 7.37
CA ALA A 85 9.04 7.20 7.78
C ALA A 85 9.07 8.41 6.82
N GLU A 86 10.26 8.86 6.44
CA GLU A 86 10.44 9.94 5.44
C GLU A 86 9.88 9.54 4.07
N THR A 87 10.14 8.31 3.64
CA THR A 87 9.59 7.77 2.39
C THR A 87 8.06 7.70 2.43
N LEU A 88 7.47 7.30 3.57
CA LEU A 88 6.01 7.27 3.75
C LEU A 88 5.43 8.68 3.62
N GLU A 89 6.00 9.66 4.30
CA GLU A 89 5.56 11.07 4.21
C GLU A 89 5.59 11.57 2.77
N GLN A 90 6.69 11.37 2.06
CA GLN A 90 6.81 11.75 0.64
C GLN A 90 5.74 11.08 -0.23
N LYS A 91 5.48 9.79 -0.03
CA LYS A 91 4.46 9.06 -0.79
C LYS A 91 3.04 9.52 -0.44
N VAL A 92 2.76 9.88 0.82
CA VAL A 92 1.48 10.44 1.25
C VAL A 92 1.26 11.82 0.65
N ASP A 93 2.26 12.69 0.66
CA ASP A 93 2.23 13.99 -0.03
C ASP A 93 1.99 13.81 -1.54
N ALA A 94 2.52 12.73 -2.12
CA ALA A 94 2.30 12.35 -3.51
C ALA A 94 0.99 11.56 -3.75
N GLY A 95 0.12 11.39 -2.75
CA GLY A 95 -1.24 10.84 -2.87
C GLY A 95 -1.43 9.38 -2.46
N ALA A 96 -0.47 8.76 -1.77
CA ALA A 96 -0.72 7.52 -1.03
C ALA A 96 -1.70 7.77 0.12
N ALA A 97 -2.50 6.76 0.45
CA ALA A 97 -3.59 6.88 1.41
C ALA A 97 -3.46 5.97 2.64
N GLY A 98 -2.29 5.34 2.82
CA GLY A 98 -2.05 4.34 3.86
C GLY A 98 -0.69 3.70 3.75
N LEU A 99 -0.42 2.74 4.62
CA LEU A 99 0.81 1.96 4.66
C LEU A 99 0.46 0.47 4.60
N LYS A 100 1.13 -0.28 3.72
CA LYS A 100 1.03 -1.73 3.65
C LYS A 100 2.24 -2.35 4.34
N ILE A 101 1.99 -3.29 5.26
CA ILE A 101 3.01 -4.19 5.79
C ILE A 101 2.68 -5.62 5.33
N PHE A 102 3.69 -6.28 4.76
CA PHE A 102 3.62 -7.66 4.32
C PHE A 102 4.00 -8.63 5.45
N LYS A 103 3.51 -9.88 5.36
CA LYS A 103 3.73 -10.94 6.38
C LYS A 103 5.18 -11.36 6.52
N GLU A 104 6.00 -11.03 5.54
CA GLU A 104 7.43 -11.23 5.55
C GLU A 104 8.09 -10.50 6.73
N LEU A 105 7.51 -9.41 7.23
CA LEU A 105 7.91 -8.83 8.52
C LEU A 105 7.53 -9.79 9.66
N GLY A 106 8.52 -10.20 10.46
CA GLY A 106 8.34 -11.22 11.49
C GLY A 106 8.35 -12.67 10.98
N LEU A 107 8.50 -12.92 9.67
CA LEU A 107 8.68 -14.26 9.11
C LEU A 107 9.99 -14.45 8.33
N ARG A 108 10.51 -13.39 7.69
CA ARG A 108 11.65 -13.49 6.76
C ARG A 108 12.66 -12.35 6.84
N HIS A 109 12.23 -11.10 7.04
CA HIS A 109 13.16 -9.97 7.04
C HIS A 109 14.15 -10.06 8.21
N ARG A 110 15.43 -9.91 7.91
CA ARG A 110 16.53 -10.01 8.88
C ARG A 110 17.33 -8.72 8.90
N ASP A 111 17.88 -8.37 10.05
CA ASP A 111 18.82 -7.27 10.16
C ASP A 111 20.25 -7.68 9.76
N ALA A 112 21.17 -6.72 9.78
CA ALA A 112 22.58 -6.94 9.44
C ALA A 112 23.30 -7.99 10.32
N GLY A 113 22.71 -8.35 11.46
CA GLY A 113 23.19 -9.43 12.33
C GLY A 113 22.51 -10.78 12.06
N GLU A 114 21.77 -10.92 10.94
CA GLU A 114 20.97 -12.09 10.56
C GLU A 114 19.83 -12.41 11.56
N ASN A 115 19.48 -11.46 12.44
CA ASN A 115 18.36 -11.64 13.37
C ASN A 115 17.05 -11.30 12.68
N LEU A 116 16.03 -12.12 12.89
CA LEU A 116 14.68 -11.84 12.40
C LEU A 116 14.19 -10.51 12.99
N ILE A 117 13.71 -9.61 12.14
CA ILE A 117 13.10 -8.34 12.57
C ILE A 117 11.68 -8.64 13.05
N PRO A 118 11.37 -8.50 14.35
CA PRO A 118 10.04 -8.70 14.86
C PRO A 118 9.09 -7.58 14.43
N VAL A 119 7.78 -7.84 14.49
CA VAL A 119 6.75 -6.85 14.09
C VAL A 119 6.76 -5.62 15.00
N ASP A 120 7.09 -5.80 16.28
CA ASP A 120 7.19 -4.76 17.31
C ASP A 120 8.63 -4.24 17.52
N ASP A 121 9.49 -4.38 16.51
CA ASP A 121 10.86 -3.87 16.59
C ASP A 121 10.88 -2.35 16.83
N VAL A 122 11.53 -1.90 17.90
CA VAL A 122 11.65 -0.47 18.27
C VAL A 122 12.24 0.39 17.16
N ARG A 123 13.03 -0.20 16.25
CA ARG A 123 13.59 0.51 15.09
C ARG A 123 12.52 0.92 14.09
N LEU A 124 11.32 0.32 14.13
CA LEU A 124 10.16 0.66 13.31
C LEU A 124 9.25 1.72 13.95
N ASP A 125 9.46 2.08 15.22
CA ASP A 125 8.67 3.13 15.90
C ASP A 125 8.56 4.45 15.12
N PRO A 126 9.62 4.95 14.44
CA PRO A 126 9.51 6.16 13.62
C PRO A 126 8.49 6.02 12.48
N LEU A 127 8.38 4.84 11.86
CA LEU A 127 7.42 4.57 10.79
C LEU A 127 5.99 4.59 11.33
N TRP A 128 5.74 3.95 12.46
CA TRP A 128 4.43 3.91 13.11
C TRP A 128 3.99 5.28 13.60
N ALA A 129 4.89 6.00 14.27
CA ALA A 129 4.65 7.36 14.73
C ALA A 129 4.34 8.30 13.57
N ARG A 130 5.08 8.18 12.46
CA ARG A 130 4.83 9.00 11.27
C ARG A 130 3.51 8.66 10.59
N ALA A 131 3.15 7.37 10.45
CA ALA A 131 1.83 6.99 9.95
C ALA A 131 0.70 7.59 10.80
N GLY A 132 0.83 7.54 12.13
CA GLY A 132 -0.11 8.17 13.06
C GLY A 132 -0.18 9.69 12.92
N ALA A 133 0.97 10.37 12.80
CA ALA A 133 1.04 11.81 12.61
C ALA A 133 0.44 12.29 11.28
N LEU A 134 0.59 11.49 10.21
CA LEU A 134 -0.01 11.76 8.90
C LEU A 134 -1.52 11.41 8.85
N GLY A 135 -2.04 10.73 9.88
CA GLY A 135 -3.44 10.31 9.94
C GLY A 135 -3.79 9.21 8.93
N VAL A 136 -2.82 8.41 8.50
CA VAL A 136 -3.02 7.35 7.51
C VAL A 136 -3.08 5.96 8.17
N PRO A 137 -3.98 5.06 7.70
CA PRO A 137 -4.09 3.72 8.24
C PRO A 137 -2.89 2.84 7.88
N VAL A 138 -2.59 1.87 8.75
CA VAL A 138 -1.63 0.80 8.49
C VAL A 138 -2.39 -0.51 8.29
N LEU A 139 -2.24 -1.13 7.12
CA LEU A 139 -2.76 -2.46 6.81
C LEU A 139 -1.63 -3.47 6.93
N ILE A 140 -1.64 -4.23 8.02
CA ILE A 140 -0.68 -5.31 8.27
C ILE A 140 -1.33 -6.64 7.91
N HIS A 141 -0.68 -7.41 7.06
CA HIS A 141 -1.04 -8.81 6.82
C HIS A 141 0.04 -9.67 7.46
N THR A 142 -0.32 -10.48 8.46
CA THR A 142 0.57 -11.43 9.15
C THR A 142 0.11 -12.85 8.89
#